data_AF-A0A8H7Y3T8-F1
#
_entry.id   AF-A0A8H7Y3T8-F1
#
_cell.length_a   1.000
_cell.length_b   1.000
_cell.length_c   1.000
_cell.angle_alpha   90.00
_cell.angle_beta   90.00
_cell.angle_gamma   90.00
#
_symmetry.space_group_name_H-M   'P 1'
#
loop_
_entity.id
_entity.type
_entity.pdbx_description
1 polymer ?
#
loop_
_entity_poly.entity_id
_entity_poly.type
_entity_poly.pdbx_seq_one_letter_code
_entity_poly.pdbx_strand_id
1 'polypeptide(L)'
;MFSFNKILNLAFIALNGALIAAAAPASQTLSCFPPAAGNYSFESVAFPGELVGVGQGFVPVIEKAPPQGNLGVWTLTTADQGGYHIMNVELMETVTTVHLVESNLFLPTVSSAPATTYAIECAGANGPQYVIKAVDDDLLWETIPGTRDGDAQQGVANVEMHPADGSDEQRFLLHAL
;
A
#
# COMPACT_ATOMS: atom_id res chain seq x y z
N MET A 1 9.48 -25.26 85.06
CA MET A 1 9.55 -25.68 83.63
C MET A 1 10.83 -25.11 83.02
N PHE A 2 11.40 -25.83 82.08
CA PHE A 2 12.82 -25.88 81.71
C PHE A 2 13.38 -24.67 80.92
N SER A 3 14.63 -24.35 81.29
CA SER A 3 15.80 -23.82 80.57
C SER A 3 15.86 -23.66 79.04
N PHE A 4 16.71 -22.70 78.64
CA PHE A 4 17.77 -22.72 77.60
C PHE A 4 17.68 -21.85 76.30
N ASN A 5 18.68 -20.95 76.22
CA ASN A 5 19.65 -20.65 75.14
C ASN A 5 19.29 -19.95 73.80
N LYS A 6 19.98 -18.80 73.60
CA LYS A 6 20.90 -18.38 72.51
C LYS A 6 20.45 -18.36 71.03
N ILE A 7 21.22 -17.57 70.24
CA ILE A 7 21.41 -17.57 68.76
C ILE A 7 20.41 -16.64 68.01
N LEU A 8 20.75 -15.79 67.02
CA LEU A 8 21.96 -15.42 66.26
C LEU A 8 21.69 -14.07 65.53
N ASN A 9 22.75 -13.37 65.13
CA ASN A 9 22.76 -12.33 64.08
C ASN A 9 22.18 -12.83 62.75
N LEU A 10 21.49 -11.97 61.99
CA LEU A 10 21.38 -12.08 60.54
C LEU A 10 21.38 -10.70 59.86
N ALA A 11 22.20 -10.62 58.82
CA ALA A 11 22.63 -9.43 58.10
C ALA A 11 21.56 -8.86 57.16
N PHE A 12 21.59 -7.54 56.97
CA PHE A 12 20.92 -6.87 55.85
C PHE A 12 21.68 -7.17 54.55
N ILE A 13 21.05 -7.90 53.63
CA ILE A 13 21.46 -7.96 52.22
C ILE A 13 20.76 -6.81 51.51
N ALA A 14 21.54 -5.79 51.11
CA ALA A 14 21.08 -4.78 50.17
C ALA A 14 21.05 -5.40 48.77
N LEU A 15 19.85 -5.70 48.26
CA LEU A 15 19.65 -6.03 46.87
C LEU A 15 19.60 -4.74 46.05
N ASN A 16 20.68 -4.49 45.30
CA ASN A 16 20.69 -3.59 44.15
C ASN A 16 19.74 -4.14 43.08
N GLY A 17 18.46 -3.84 43.20
CA GLY A 17 17.50 -3.99 42.11
C GLY A 17 17.65 -2.81 41.17
N ALA A 18 18.58 -2.89 40.22
CA ALA A 18 18.56 -2.02 39.06
C ALA A 18 17.26 -2.31 38.29
N LEU A 19 16.32 -1.37 38.37
CA LEU A 19 15.17 -1.33 37.47
C LEU A 19 15.73 -1.14 36.05
N ILE A 20 15.92 -2.25 35.33
CA ILE A 20 15.96 -2.21 33.88
C ILE A 20 14.53 -1.89 33.47
N ALA A 21 14.22 -0.59 33.41
CA ALA A 21 13.10 -0.10 32.65
C ALA A 21 13.40 -0.49 31.21
N ALA A 22 12.84 -1.63 30.77
CA ALA A 22 12.73 -1.92 29.36
C ALA A 22 11.91 -0.77 28.78
N ALA A 23 12.58 0.17 28.12
CA ALA A 23 11.91 1.14 27.30
C ALA A 23 11.08 0.31 26.31
N ALA A 24 9.76 0.39 26.42
CA ALA A 24 8.88 -0.08 25.38
C ALA A 24 9.40 0.53 24.07
N PRO A 25 9.54 -0.26 22.99
CA PRO A 25 9.95 0.31 21.71
C PRO A 25 9.02 1.48 21.44
N ALA A 26 9.61 2.67 21.28
CA ALA A 26 8.87 3.86 20.91
C ALA A 26 8.06 3.47 19.68
N SER A 27 6.73 3.48 19.82
CA SER A 27 5.81 3.22 18.73
C SER A 27 6.16 4.25 17.66
N GLN A 28 6.89 3.80 16.63
CA GLN A 28 7.22 4.65 15.50
C GLN A 28 5.88 4.90 14.84
N THR A 29 5.30 6.07 15.09
CA THR A 29 4.29 6.65 14.23
C THR A 29 4.97 6.81 12.87
N LEU A 30 4.83 5.79 12.02
CA LEU A 30 5.25 5.81 10.63
C LEU A 30 4.53 6.98 9.98
N SER A 31 5.23 8.11 9.90
CA SER A 31 4.74 9.29 9.21
C SER A 31 4.72 8.91 7.73
N CYS A 32 3.52 8.89 7.16
CA CYS A 32 3.39 8.65 5.73
C CYS A 32 3.83 9.92 4.99
N PHE A 33 4.78 9.76 4.07
CA PHE A 33 5.24 10.82 3.17
C PHE A 33 4.87 10.45 1.74
N PRO A 34 4.58 11.43 0.86
CA PRO A 34 4.45 11.16 -0.57
C PRO A 34 5.67 10.36 -1.08
N PRO A 35 5.47 9.36 -1.94
CA PRO A 35 6.58 8.58 -2.48
C PRO A 35 7.53 9.48 -3.28
N ALA A 36 8.81 9.12 -3.37
CA ALA A 36 9.71 9.79 -4.30
C ALA A 36 9.46 9.30 -5.74
N ALA A 37 9.97 10.02 -6.73
CA ALA A 37 10.07 9.47 -8.08
C ALA A 37 11.02 8.25 -8.07
N GLY A 38 10.68 7.19 -8.80
CA GLY A 38 11.41 5.94 -8.77
C GLY A 38 10.57 4.74 -9.21
N ASN A 39 11.13 3.54 -9.07
CA ASN A 39 10.45 2.29 -9.39
C ASN A 39 9.79 1.71 -8.14
N TYR A 40 8.59 1.18 -8.31
CA TYR A 40 7.76 0.64 -7.24
C TYR A 40 7.03 -0.62 -7.68
N SER A 41 6.76 -1.51 -6.72
CA SER A 41 5.61 -2.42 -6.80
C SER A 41 4.45 -1.83 -5.99
N PHE A 42 3.23 -2.12 -6.44
CA PHE A 42 1.99 -1.65 -5.82
C PHE A 42 1.25 -2.86 -5.28
N GLU A 43 0.87 -2.83 -4.01
CA GLU A 43 0.11 -3.89 -3.37
C GLU A 43 -1.23 -3.32 -2.89
N SER A 44 -2.33 -4.04 -3.14
CA SER A 44 -3.64 -3.62 -2.63
C SER A 44 -3.78 -3.97 -1.15
N VAL A 45 -4.39 -3.07 -0.38
CA VAL A 45 -4.66 -3.31 1.05
C VAL A 45 -5.86 -4.24 1.24
N ALA A 46 -6.93 -4.06 0.45
CA ALA A 46 -8.14 -4.89 0.56
C ALA A 46 -8.00 -6.28 -0.09
N PHE A 47 -7.13 -6.40 -1.10
CA PHE A 47 -6.94 -7.65 -1.82
C PHE A 47 -5.47 -8.07 -1.77
N PRO A 48 -5.13 -9.20 -1.12
CA PRO A 48 -3.75 -9.64 -1.01
C PRO A 48 -3.21 -9.95 -2.41
N GLY A 49 -2.34 -9.11 -2.93
CA GLY A 49 -1.82 -9.21 -4.29
C GLY A 49 -1.12 -7.94 -4.75
N GLU A 50 -0.30 -8.07 -5.79
CA GLU A 50 0.42 -6.96 -6.39
C GLU A 50 -0.21 -6.56 -7.73
N LEU A 51 -0.06 -5.29 -8.10
CA LEU A 51 -0.44 -4.77 -9.40
C LEU A 51 0.49 -5.34 -10.48
N VAL A 52 -0.01 -6.29 -11.26
CA VAL A 52 0.76 -7.01 -12.28
C VAL A 52 0.23 -6.66 -13.67
N GLY A 53 0.97 -5.81 -14.38
CA GLY A 53 0.71 -5.51 -15.78
C GLY A 53 -0.71 -5.06 -16.10
N VAL A 54 -1.26 -5.59 -17.20
CA VAL A 54 -2.59 -5.24 -17.72
C VAL A 54 -3.42 -6.45 -18.11
N GLY A 55 -4.70 -6.39 -17.77
CA GLY A 55 -5.73 -7.34 -18.18
C GLY A 55 -6.40 -6.95 -19.49
N GLN A 56 -7.60 -7.51 -19.70
CA GLN A 56 -8.44 -7.18 -20.84
C GLN A 56 -8.71 -5.68 -20.91
N GLY A 57 -8.57 -5.09 -22.10
CA GLY A 57 -8.77 -3.65 -22.29
C GLY A 57 -7.64 -2.77 -21.73
N PHE A 58 -6.47 -3.36 -21.44
CA PHE A 58 -5.29 -2.67 -20.92
C PHE A 58 -5.48 -2.04 -19.52
N VAL A 59 -6.48 -2.51 -18.77
CA VAL A 59 -6.72 -2.09 -17.39
C VAL A 59 -5.68 -2.73 -16.47
N PRO A 60 -5.04 -1.99 -15.55
CA PRO A 60 -4.17 -2.57 -14.54
C PRO A 60 -4.90 -3.65 -13.72
N VAL A 61 -4.21 -4.75 -13.45
CA VAL A 61 -4.76 -5.91 -12.73
C VAL A 61 -3.92 -6.19 -11.51
N ILE A 62 -4.58 -6.60 -10.42
CA ILE A 62 -3.94 -7.10 -9.22
C ILE A 62 -4.05 -8.62 -9.21
N GLU A 63 -2.94 -9.31 -9.00
CA GLU A 63 -2.90 -10.76 -8.85
C GLU A 63 -2.28 -11.16 -7.52
N LYS A 64 -2.80 -12.25 -6.94
CA LYS A 64 -2.18 -12.94 -5.78
C LYS A 64 -0.80 -13.51 -6.11
N ALA A 65 -0.62 -13.95 -7.35
CA ALA A 65 0.66 -14.47 -7.79
C ALA A 65 1.65 -13.31 -7.99
N PRO A 66 2.92 -13.46 -7.58
CA PRO A 66 3.91 -12.43 -7.83
C PRO A 66 4.06 -12.15 -9.33
N PRO A 67 4.25 -10.88 -9.73
CA PRO A 67 4.45 -10.50 -11.11
C PRO A 67 5.65 -11.23 -11.73
N GLN A 68 5.50 -11.66 -12.97
CA GLN A 68 6.62 -12.19 -13.75
C GLN A 68 7.42 -11.06 -14.40
N GLY A 69 8.72 -11.02 -14.14
CA GLY A 69 9.61 -10.01 -14.73
C GLY A 69 9.25 -8.59 -14.32
N ASN A 70 9.35 -7.63 -15.25
CA ASN A 70 9.12 -6.21 -14.94
C ASN A 70 7.65 -5.78 -15.09
N LEU A 71 6.71 -6.71 -15.33
CA LEU A 71 5.29 -6.36 -15.47
C LEU A 71 4.69 -5.80 -14.17
N GLY A 72 5.24 -6.16 -13.02
CA GLY A 72 4.85 -5.61 -11.72
C GLY A 72 5.65 -4.39 -11.28
N VAL A 73 6.54 -3.88 -12.14
CA VAL A 73 7.40 -2.73 -11.83
C VAL A 73 6.82 -1.49 -12.50
N TRP A 74 6.55 -0.48 -11.70
CA TRP A 74 5.92 0.76 -12.13
C TRP A 74 6.79 1.95 -11.77
N THR A 75 7.10 2.79 -12.75
CA THR A 75 7.89 4.01 -12.55
C THR A 75 6.98 5.20 -12.25
N LEU A 76 7.26 5.87 -11.13
CA LEU A 76 6.73 7.18 -10.79
C LEU A 76 7.66 8.27 -11.32
N THR A 77 7.16 9.11 -12.21
CA THR A 77 7.86 10.31 -12.68
C THR A 77 7.08 11.55 -12.25
N THR A 78 7.75 12.57 -11.72
CA THR A 78 7.07 13.83 -11.34
C THR A 78 6.43 14.50 -12.55
N ALA A 79 5.16 14.89 -12.41
CA ALA A 79 4.44 15.66 -13.43
C ALA A 79 4.59 17.17 -13.18
N ASP A 80 4.63 17.96 -14.26
CA ASP A 80 4.78 19.43 -14.19
C ASP A 80 3.63 20.12 -13.43
N GLN A 81 2.45 19.48 -13.42
CA GLN A 81 1.23 19.95 -12.76
C GLN A 81 1.21 19.63 -11.26
N GLY A 82 2.23 18.94 -10.74
CA GLY A 82 2.24 18.33 -9.41
C GLY A 82 1.67 16.90 -9.44
N GLY A 83 2.20 16.01 -8.60
CA GLY A 83 1.88 14.58 -8.65
C GLY A 83 2.80 13.79 -9.57
N TYR A 84 2.29 12.69 -10.13
CA TYR A 84 3.07 11.69 -10.86
C TYR A 84 2.40 11.25 -12.16
N HIS A 85 3.23 10.98 -13.16
CA HIS A 85 2.92 10.03 -14.23
C HIS A 85 3.37 8.64 -13.78
N ILE A 86 2.52 7.65 -14.00
CA ILE A 86 2.76 6.25 -13.65
C ILE A 86 2.99 5.48 -14.95
N MET A 87 4.09 4.74 -15.05
CA MET A 87 4.45 3.98 -16.26
C MET A 87 4.74 2.51 -15.91
N ASN A 88 4.23 1.58 -16.71
CA ASN A 88 4.63 0.18 -16.59
C ASN A 88 6.02 -0.01 -17.24
N VAL A 89 6.98 -0.58 -16.52
CA VAL A 89 8.37 -0.70 -17.00
C VAL A 89 8.51 -1.68 -18.17
N GLU A 90 7.84 -2.83 -18.12
CA GLU A 90 7.92 -3.82 -19.19
C GLU A 90 7.25 -3.31 -20.48
N LEU A 91 6.06 -2.72 -20.35
CA LEU A 91 5.29 -2.24 -21.50
C LEU A 91 5.81 -0.92 -22.06
N MET A 92 6.57 -0.15 -21.26
CA MET A 92 7.02 1.21 -21.59
C MET A 92 5.86 2.15 -21.95
N GLU A 93 4.71 1.94 -21.32
CA GLU A 93 3.48 2.67 -21.54
C GLU A 93 2.96 3.28 -20.24
N THR A 94 2.31 4.43 -20.35
CA THR A 94 1.85 5.21 -19.20
C THR A 94 0.41 4.92 -18.86
N VAL A 95 0.06 5.11 -17.60
CA VAL A 95 -1.33 5.05 -17.15
C VAL A 95 -2.06 6.33 -17.56
N THR A 96 -3.22 6.15 -18.18
CA THR A 96 -4.17 7.20 -18.55
C THR A 96 -5.57 6.84 -18.04
N THR A 97 -6.40 7.82 -17.78
CA THR A 97 -7.80 7.62 -17.38
C THR A 97 -8.72 7.60 -18.60
N VAL A 98 -9.58 6.59 -18.70
CA VAL A 98 -10.60 6.48 -19.74
C VAL A 98 -11.99 6.47 -19.11
N HIS A 99 -12.91 7.25 -19.68
CA HIS A 99 -14.34 7.20 -19.35
C HIS A 99 -15.09 6.37 -20.40
N LEU A 100 -15.56 5.19 -19.98
CA LEU A 100 -16.45 4.36 -20.78
C LEU A 100 -17.88 4.89 -20.66
N VAL A 101 -18.29 5.70 -21.65
CA VAL A 101 -19.57 6.42 -21.65
C VAL A 101 -20.78 5.48 -21.49
N GLU A 102 -20.75 4.29 -22.10
CA GLU A 102 -21.88 3.35 -22.10
C GLU A 102 -22.17 2.75 -20.73
N SER A 103 -21.12 2.45 -19.96
CA SER A 103 -21.21 1.89 -18.61
C SER A 103 -21.07 2.96 -17.53
N ASN A 104 -20.77 4.20 -17.91
CA ASN A 104 -20.38 5.29 -17.02
C ASN A 104 -19.23 4.89 -16.06
N LEU A 105 -18.27 4.11 -16.58
CA LEU A 105 -17.16 3.58 -15.81
C LEU A 105 -15.89 4.37 -16.10
N PHE A 106 -15.15 4.73 -15.05
CA PHE A 106 -13.82 5.33 -15.19
C PHE A 106 -12.77 4.28 -14.87
N LEU A 107 -11.78 4.16 -15.76
CA LEU A 107 -10.74 3.13 -15.66
C LEU A 107 -9.37 3.76 -15.80
N PRO A 108 -8.39 3.38 -14.97
CA PRO A 108 -7.00 3.53 -15.35
C PRO A 108 -6.69 2.51 -16.45
N THR A 109 -5.95 2.92 -17.46
CA THR A 109 -5.55 2.06 -18.59
C THR A 109 -4.10 2.34 -18.94
N VAL A 110 -3.34 1.31 -19.26
CA VAL A 110 -1.96 1.47 -19.75
C VAL A 110 -2.01 1.61 -21.26
N SER A 111 -1.47 2.71 -21.79
CA SER A 111 -1.41 2.91 -23.23
C SER A 111 -0.35 3.93 -23.61
N SER A 112 -0.16 4.11 -24.92
CA SER A 112 0.64 5.18 -25.51
C SER A 112 -0.08 6.54 -25.58
N ALA A 113 -1.29 6.66 -25.05
CA ALA A 113 -1.98 7.93 -24.94
C ALA A 113 -1.26 8.86 -23.94
N PRO A 114 -1.51 10.18 -23.98
CA PRO A 114 -0.97 11.10 -22.98
C PRO A 114 -1.27 10.63 -21.55
N ALA A 115 -0.23 10.63 -20.72
CA ALA A 115 -0.31 10.20 -19.33
C ALA A 115 -1.27 11.09 -18.55
N THR A 116 -2.10 10.46 -17.71
CA THR A 116 -2.86 11.20 -16.71
C THR A 116 -1.94 11.55 -15.54
N THR A 117 -2.17 12.73 -14.94
CA THR A 117 -1.48 13.14 -13.72
C THR A 117 -2.22 12.58 -12.52
N TYR A 118 -1.52 11.80 -11.69
CA TYR A 118 -2.05 11.24 -10.46
C TYR A 118 -1.41 11.86 -9.22
N ALA A 119 -2.21 12.27 -8.26
CA ALA A 119 -1.75 12.58 -6.91
C ALA A 119 -1.69 11.28 -6.09
N ILE A 120 -0.54 11.01 -5.48
CA ILE A 120 -0.37 9.87 -4.57
C ILE A 120 -0.27 10.42 -3.15
N GLU A 121 -1.33 10.22 -2.38
CA GLU A 121 -1.57 10.89 -1.10
C GLU A 121 -1.64 9.86 0.03
N CYS A 122 -1.22 10.26 1.23
CA CYS A 122 -1.26 9.39 2.39
C CYS A 122 -2.69 9.21 2.91
N ALA A 123 -3.11 7.96 3.06
CA ALA A 123 -4.49 7.58 3.40
C ALA A 123 -4.64 6.92 4.78
N GLY A 124 -3.54 6.61 5.47
CA GLY A 124 -3.56 5.84 6.72
C GLY A 124 -3.09 6.61 7.95
N ALA A 125 -3.74 6.36 9.09
CA ALA A 125 -3.20 6.70 10.42
C ALA A 125 -2.17 5.67 10.93
N ASN A 126 -2.10 4.49 10.29
CA ASN A 126 -1.40 3.29 10.79
C ASN A 126 -0.25 2.79 9.88
N GLY A 127 0.44 3.69 9.17
CA GLY A 127 1.58 3.34 8.30
C GLY A 127 1.47 3.90 6.88
N PRO A 128 2.41 3.56 5.99
CA PRO A 128 2.49 4.11 4.64
C PRO A 128 1.47 3.47 3.69
N GLN A 129 0.19 3.81 3.88
CA GLN A 129 -0.88 3.49 2.94
C GLN A 129 -1.19 4.72 2.09
N TYR A 130 -1.42 4.51 0.81
CA TYR A 130 -1.60 5.56 -0.18
C TYR A 130 -2.93 5.41 -0.92
N VAL A 131 -3.53 6.53 -1.28
CA VAL A 131 -4.56 6.60 -2.32
C VAL A 131 -3.95 7.19 -3.58
N ILE A 132 -4.46 6.76 -4.74
CA ILE A 132 -3.99 7.22 -6.06
C ILE A 132 -5.16 7.93 -6.73
N LYS A 133 -5.06 9.25 -6.88
CA LYS A 133 -6.15 10.12 -7.34
C LYS A 133 -5.84 10.71 -8.71
N ALA A 134 -6.72 10.59 -9.70
CA ALA A 134 -6.60 11.39 -10.91
C ALA A 134 -6.89 12.85 -10.57
N VAL A 135 -5.94 13.73 -10.89
CA VAL A 135 -6.01 15.15 -10.49
C VAL A 135 -7.19 15.87 -11.13
N ASP A 136 -7.52 15.55 -12.39
CA ASP A 136 -8.55 16.26 -13.15
C ASP A 136 -9.98 15.75 -12.89
N ASP A 137 -10.14 14.47 -12.53
CA ASP A 137 -11.44 13.82 -12.36
C ASP A 137 -11.90 13.73 -10.88
N ASP A 138 -10.97 13.93 -9.93
CA ASP A 138 -11.21 13.75 -8.48
C ASP A 138 -11.72 12.32 -8.12
N LEU A 139 -11.25 11.32 -8.88
CA LEU A 139 -11.55 9.90 -8.66
C LEU A 139 -10.30 9.15 -8.18
N LEU A 140 -10.50 8.23 -7.24
CA LEU A 140 -9.48 7.35 -6.68
C LEU A 140 -9.47 5.99 -7.37
N TRP A 141 -8.29 5.41 -7.53
CA TRP A 141 -8.17 4.00 -7.86
C TRP A 141 -8.80 3.15 -6.77
N GLU A 142 -9.57 2.16 -7.20
CA GLU A 142 -10.24 1.19 -6.33
C GLU A 142 -10.03 -0.23 -6.84
N THR A 143 -9.66 -1.12 -5.94
CA THR A 143 -9.47 -2.54 -6.23
C THR A 143 -10.83 -3.24 -6.30
N ILE A 144 -11.21 -3.73 -7.47
CA ILE A 144 -12.48 -4.43 -7.69
C ILE A 144 -12.19 -5.91 -7.93
N PRO A 145 -12.56 -6.82 -7.00
CA PRO A 145 -12.40 -8.25 -7.19
C PRO A 145 -13.04 -8.72 -8.50
N GLY A 146 -12.33 -9.54 -9.26
CA GLY A 146 -12.84 -10.08 -10.53
C GLY A 146 -14.14 -10.86 -10.30
N THR A 147 -15.19 -10.51 -11.04
CA THR A 147 -16.53 -11.07 -10.88
C THR A 147 -16.84 -12.22 -11.85
N ARG A 148 -15.94 -12.56 -12.80
CA ARG A 148 -16.14 -13.73 -13.67
C ARG A 148 -15.87 -15.02 -12.90
N ASP A 149 -16.55 -16.09 -13.32
CA ASP A 149 -16.36 -17.44 -12.78
C ASP A 149 -14.87 -17.83 -12.87
N GLY A 150 -14.24 -17.94 -11.71
CA GLY A 150 -12.84 -18.31 -11.58
C GLY A 150 -11.89 -17.17 -11.23
N ASP A 151 -12.21 -15.89 -11.48
CA ASP A 151 -11.28 -14.77 -11.23
C ASP A 151 -11.05 -14.57 -9.73
N ALA A 152 -12.11 -14.59 -8.92
CA ALA A 152 -12.01 -14.56 -7.47
C ALA A 152 -11.30 -15.80 -6.89
N GLN A 153 -11.42 -16.96 -7.55
CA GLN A 153 -10.73 -18.20 -7.17
C GLN A 153 -9.25 -18.21 -7.60
N GLN A 154 -8.93 -17.57 -8.72
CA GLN A 154 -7.59 -17.41 -9.27
C GLN A 154 -6.83 -16.26 -8.58
N GLY A 155 -7.55 -15.39 -7.87
CA GLY A 155 -6.94 -14.33 -7.11
C GLY A 155 -6.63 -13.10 -7.95
N VAL A 156 -7.58 -12.71 -8.82
CA VAL A 156 -7.44 -11.59 -9.74
C VAL A 156 -8.44 -10.48 -9.39
N ALA A 157 -8.00 -9.23 -9.42
CA ALA A 157 -8.84 -8.04 -9.27
C ALA A 157 -8.48 -6.99 -10.33
N ASN A 158 -9.45 -6.21 -10.78
CA ASN A 158 -9.21 -5.07 -11.66
C ASN A 158 -9.05 -3.80 -10.83
N VAL A 159 -8.56 -2.73 -11.46
CA VAL A 159 -8.59 -1.39 -10.89
C VAL A 159 -9.63 -0.55 -11.64
N GLU A 160 -10.56 0.03 -10.90
CA GLU A 160 -11.54 1.00 -11.41
C GLU A 160 -11.32 2.36 -10.71
N MET A 161 -12.04 3.39 -11.13
CA MET A 161 -11.94 4.72 -10.52
C MET A 161 -13.28 5.20 -9.99
N HIS A 162 -13.32 5.53 -8.69
CA HIS A 162 -14.53 5.94 -7.99
C HIS A 162 -14.28 7.15 -7.08
N PRO A 163 -15.34 7.88 -6.69
CA PRO A 163 -15.23 8.89 -5.65
C PRO A 163 -14.66 8.32 -4.35
N ALA A 164 -13.95 9.14 -3.59
CA ALA A 164 -13.39 8.71 -2.32
C ALA A 164 -14.48 8.25 -1.34
N ASP A 165 -14.34 7.03 -0.83
CA ASP A 165 -15.24 6.44 0.18
C ASP A 165 -14.51 6.05 1.47
N GLY A 166 -13.18 6.09 1.45
CA GLY A 166 -12.32 5.79 2.60
C GLY A 166 -12.16 4.30 2.89
N SER A 167 -12.61 3.44 1.97
CA SER A 167 -12.46 1.99 2.04
C SER A 167 -11.00 1.54 1.97
N ASP A 168 -10.73 0.28 2.29
CA ASP A 168 -9.39 -0.29 2.14
C ASP A 168 -9.13 -0.67 0.66
N GLU A 169 -10.19 -0.81 -0.14
CA GLU A 169 -10.17 -1.08 -1.58
C GLU A 169 -9.52 0.06 -2.37
N GLN A 170 -9.60 1.29 -1.85
CA GLN A 170 -8.96 2.48 -2.41
C GLN A 170 -7.51 2.70 -1.93
N ARG A 171 -6.97 1.76 -1.13
CA ARG A 171 -5.66 1.91 -0.50
C ARG A 171 -4.63 0.94 -1.04
N PHE A 172 -3.43 1.46 -1.22
CA PHE A 172 -2.29 0.75 -1.76
C PHE A 172 -1.06 0.92 -0.88
N LEU A 173 -0.25 -0.12 -0.77
CA LEU A 173 1.12 -0.06 -0.30
C LEU A 173 2.04 0.09 -1.51
N LEU A 174 3.01 0.99 -1.41
CA LEU A 174 4.00 1.22 -2.45
C LEU A 174 5.37 0.78 -1.93
N HIS A 175 5.94 -0.25 -2.55
CA HIS A 175 7.25 -0.79 -2.16
C HIS A 175 8.29 -0.29 -3.16
N ALA A 176 9.25 0.51 -2.69
CA ALA A 176 10.34 1.01 -3.55
C ALA A 176 11.28 -0.14 -3.96
N LEU A 177 11.76 -0.12 -5.21
CA LEU A 177 12.59 -1.15 -5.84
C LEU A 177 13.99 -0.65 -6.22
#